data_AF-A0A1S4BIY6-F1
#
_entry.id   AF-A0A1S4BIY6-F1
#
_cell.length_a   1.000
_cell.length_b   1.000
_cell.length_c   1.000
_cell.angle_alpha   90.00
_cell.angle_beta   90.00
_cell.angle_gamma   90.00
#
_symmetry.space_group_name_H-M   'P 1'
#
loop_
_entity.id
_entity.type
_entity.pdbx_description
1 polymer ?
#
loop_
_entity_poly.entity_id
_entity_poly.type
_entity_poly.pdbx_seq_one_letter_code
_entity_poly.pdbx_strand_id
1 'polypeptide(L)'
;MKHENFIMSMLIPGPDSPGDVIDTYLQPLIEELNELWEIGIETFDASTRQNFKLHASLLWTINDFPAYENLSGWSTKGKLACPCCNIDTSSIRLKNGKKQYFMGHQRYLSLNHKWRNDKESFDGTKEKRLPSKMRSGIEILNQVEDLKGFQLTKDPMKRIKISHDVRKDNWNKRSIFFELPYWKSLLLRYNLDVMHIEKNICDNILGTIMNAKGKTKDTIKTRLDLQEMNIRPELHPIKNGEKYEVPTACYILSPQEKHNICLFLKNLKVPYGFSSNISQCVNLKEHKISSLKSHDCHVLLQHLLPLTLRGMLSKTVCEPLIELSLFFNVLGAKVLRTNDLDQIEAQIPITLCKLEKVSPPSFFVIMVHLPTHLANEAKLAGPVQYRLMYL
;
A
#
# COMPACT_ATOMS: atom_id res chain seq x y z
N MET A 1 16.50 -12.34 -8.07
CA MET A 1 17.92 -12.47 -7.69
C MET A 1 18.23 -13.94 -7.52
N LYS A 2 19.44 -14.39 -7.88
CA LYS A 2 19.85 -15.79 -7.64
C LYS A 2 20.15 -16.00 -6.15
N HIS A 3 19.93 -17.22 -5.64
CA HIS A 3 20.17 -17.57 -4.24
C HIS A 3 21.61 -17.26 -3.78
N GLU A 4 22.59 -17.45 -4.66
CA GLU A 4 24.01 -17.13 -4.43
C GLU A 4 24.29 -15.65 -4.08
N ASN A 5 23.35 -14.75 -4.37
CA ASN A 5 23.47 -13.32 -4.07
C ASN A 5 22.68 -12.90 -2.80
N PHE A 6 22.12 -13.86 -2.06
CA PHE A 6 21.44 -13.60 -0.80
C PHE A 6 22.32 -13.99 0.38
N ILE A 7 22.54 -13.04 1.28
CA ILE A 7 23.19 -13.28 2.55
C ILE A 7 22.12 -13.11 3.63
N MET A 8 21.79 -14.21 4.31
CA MET A 8 20.94 -14.15 5.49
C MET A 8 21.80 -13.71 6.67
N SER A 9 21.73 -12.43 7.03
CA SER A 9 22.48 -11.89 8.17
C SER A 9 21.84 -12.22 9.52
N MET A 10 20.50 -12.33 9.57
CA MET A 10 19.76 -12.49 10.82
C MET A 10 18.43 -13.19 10.62
N LEU A 11 18.05 -14.01 11.61
CA LEU A 11 16.72 -14.63 11.71
C LEU A 11 16.14 -14.34 13.10
N ILE A 12 15.03 -13.60 13.17
CA ILE A 12 14.33 -13.30 14.42
C ILE A 12 12.95 -13.96 14.41
N PRO A 13 12.61 -14.80 15.41
CA PRO A 13 11.28 -15.37 15.53
C PRO A 13 10.19 -14.30 15.67
N GLY A 14 9.06 -14.49 14.98
CA GLY A 14 7.94 -13.55 14.98
C GLY A 14 7.34 -13.19 16.34
N PRO A 15 7.13 -14.14 17.28
CA PRO A 15 6.64 -13.83 18.63
C PRO A 15 7.53 -12.85 19.41
N ASP A 16 8.82 -12.87 19.11
CA ASP A 16 9.84 -12.03 19.74
C ASP A 16 10.25 -10.84 18.86
N SER A 17 9.42 -10.49 17.86
CA SER A 17 9.70 -9.40 16.92
C SER A 17 10.14 -8.13 17.65
N PRO A 18 11.26 -7.52 17.26
CA PRO A 18 11.88 -6.44 18.02
C PRO A 18 11.06 -5.14 17.98
N GLY A 19 10.14 -5.00 17.03
CA GLY A 19 9.40 -3.75 16.81
C GLY A 19 10.37 -2.61 16.52
N ASP A 20 10.14 -1.45 17.15
CA ASP A 20 11.03 -0.29 17.04
C ASP A 20 12.47 -0.60 17.51
N VAL A 21 12.65 -1.56 18.42
CA VAL A 21 13.95 -1.97 18.99
C VAL A 21 14.80 -2.76 17.98
N ILE A 22 14.33 -2.93 16.73
CA ILE A 22 15.13 -3.53 15.65
C ILE A 22 16.47 -2.81 15.46
N ASP A 23 16.54 -1.52 15.79
CA ASP A 23 17.75 -0.71 15.64
C ASP A 23 18.93 -1.25 16.47
N THR A 24 18.69 -1.83 17.65
CA THR A 24 19.74 -2.47 18.44
C THR A 24 20.40 -3.63 17.69
N TYR A 25 19.63 -4.36 16.90
CA TYR A 25 20.14 -5.46 16.08
C TYR A 25 20.82 -4.96 14.80
N LEU A 26 20.45 -3.78 14.32
CA LEU A 26 21.04 -3.17 13.12
C LEU A 26 22.32 -2.39 13.42
N GLN A 27 22.64 -2.11 14.68
CA GLN A 27 23.83 -1.34 15.04
C GLN A 27 25.14 -1.89 14.44
N PRO A 28 25.45 -3.21 14.52
CA PRO A 28 26.66 -3.75 13.88
C PRO A 28 26.67 -3.53 12.36
N LEU A 29 25.52 -3.67 11.70
CA LEU A 29 25.39 -3.40 10.26
C LEU A 29 25.67 -1.92 9.94
N ILE A 30 25.23 -0.99 10.78
CA ILE A 30 25.47 0.44 10.59
C ILE A 30 26.95 0.78 10.78
N GLU A 31 27.62 0.17 11.76
CA GLU A 31 29.06 0.32 11.99
C GLU A 31 29.85 -0.18 10.77
N GLU A 32 29.57 -1.38 10.27
CA GLU A 32 30.21 -1.94 9.06
C GLU A 32 29.92 -1.11 7.80
N LEU A 33 28.68 -0.63 7.61
CA LEU A 33 28.32 0.23 6.48
C LEU A 33 29.03 1.59 6.52
N ASN A 34 29.27 2.14 7.71
CA ASN A 34 30.07 3.36 7.86
C ASN A 34 31.55 3.11 7.54
N GLU A 35 32.12 2.00 8.00
CA GLU A 35 33.49 1.61 7.64
C GLU A 35 33.63 1.42 6.13
N LEU A 36 32.71 0.68 5.50
CA LEU A 36 32.65 0.47 4.06
C LEU A 36 32.51 1.77 3.27
N TRP A 37 31.79 2.75 3.79
CA TRP A 37 31.58 4.02 3.11
C TRP A 37 32.79 4.95 3.24
N GLU A 38 33.23 5.23 4.46
CA GLU A 38 34.27 6.23 4.75
C GLU A 38 35.69 5.72 4.46
N ILE A 39 35.99 4.48 4.85
CA ILE A 39 37.33 3.90 4.76
C ILE A 39 37.39 2.94 3.58
N GLY A 40 36.45 2.00 3.48
CA GLY A 40 36.49 0.87 2.55
C GLY A 40 37.40 -0.26 3.05
N ILE A 41 37.09 -1.49 2.67
CA ILE A 41 37.81 -2.70 3.13
C ILE A 41 38.63 -3.32 2.01
N GLU A 42 39.82 -3.84 2.31
CA GLU A 42 40.62 -4.58 1.33
C GLU A 42 39.92 -5.90 0.98
N THR A 43 39.57 -6.07 -0.29
CA THR A 43 38.82 -7.23 -0.79
C THR A 43 39.51 -7.81 -2.02
N PHE A 44 39.60 -9.13 -2.09
CA PHE A 44 40.16 -9.81 -3.25
C PHE A 44 39.12 -9.94 -4.37
N ASP A 45 39.41 -9.39 -5.55
CA ASP A 45 38.62 -9.61 -6.76
C ASP A 45 39.10 -10.88 -7.47
N ALA A 46 38.25 -11.91 -7.48
CA ALA A 46 38.55 -13.19 -8.11
C ALA A 46 38.75 -13.10 -9.64
N SER A 47 38.16 -12.08 -10.30
CA SER A 47 38.24 -11.91 -11.75
C SER A 47 39.58 -11.34 -12.19
N THR A 48 40.06 -10.31 -11.50
CA THR A 48 41.36 -9.65 -11.77
C THR A 48 42.51 -10.27 -10.99
N ARG A 49 42.21 -11.12 -9.99
CA ARG A 49 43.17 -11.72 -9.04
C ARG A 49 44.00 -10.68 -8.29
N GLN A 50 43.39 -9.53 -7.98
CA GLN A 50 44.04 -8.43 -7.27
C GLN A 50 43.15 -7.97 -6.12
N ASN A 51 43.78 -7.40 -5.10
CA ASN A 51 43.05 -6.70 -4.05
C ASN A 51 42.59 -5.34 -4.56
N PHE A 52 41.38 -4.95 -4.19
CA PHE A 52 40.87 -3.61 -4.37
C PHE A 52 40.24 -3.13 -3.07
N LYS A 53 40.06 -1.82 -2.96
CA LYS A 53 39.35 -1.23 -1.83
C LYS A 53 37.85 -1.23 -2.11
N LEU A 54 37.12 -2.12 -1.44
CA LEU A 54 35.68 -2.22 -1.57
C LEU A 54 35.00 -1.14 -0.74
N HIS A 55 34.19 -0.32 -1.41
CA HIS A 55 33.23 0.57 -0.78
C HIS A 55 31.81 0.08 -1.04
N ALA A 56 30.91 0.29 -0.08
CA ALA A 56 29.51 -0.08 -0.22
C ALA A 56 28.60 0.98 0.41
N SER A 57 27.36 1.04 -0.09
CA SER A 57 26.32 1.92 0.44
C SER A 57 24.97 1.22 0.43
N LEU A 58 24.18 1.41 1.49
CA LEU A 58 22.79 0.97 1.53
C LEU A 58 21.91 1.92 0.71
N LEU A 59 21.32 1.44 -0.38
CA LEU A 59 20.47 2.26 -1.25
C LEU A 59 19.08 2.49 -0.68
N TRP A 60 18.45 1.45 -0.14
CA TRP A 60 17.10 1.49 0.41
C TRP A 60 16.77 0.18 1.14
N THR A 61 15.65 0.16 1.85
CA THR A 61 15.07 -1.05 2.44
C THR A 61 13.78 -1.46 1.72
N ILE A 62 13.46 -2.75 1.69
CA ILE A 62 12.23 -3.30 1.11
C ILE A 62 11.51 -4.05 2.22
N ASN A 63 10.34 -3.58 2.62
CA ASN A 63 9.66 -4.07 3.81
C ASN A 63 8.15 -4.10 3.59
N ASP A 64 7.48 -5.05 4.22
CA ASP A 64 6.03 -4.94 4.38
C ASP A 64 5.69 -3.69 5.24
N PHE A 65 4.42 -3.27 5.22
CA PHE A 65 4.03 -2.00 5.84
C PHE A 65 4.24 -1.97 7.37
N PRO A 66 4.02 -3.06 8.12
CA PRO A 66 4.43 -3.14 9.53
C PRO A 66 5.95 -3.01 9.75
N ALA A 67 6.79 -3.69 8.97
CA ALA A 67 8.25 -3.55 9.11
C ALA A 67 8.75 -2.17 8.65
N TYR A 68 8.05 -1.53 7.70
CA TYR A 68 8.29 -0.13 7.34
C TYR A 68 8.15 0.78 8.57
N GLU A 69 7.09 0.61 9.39
CA GLU A 69 6.90 1.36 10.64
C GLU A 69 8.11 1.20 11.55
N ASN A 70 8.53 -0.05 11.79
CA ASN A 70 9.64 -0.35 12.68
C ASN A 70 10.99 0.19 12.18
N LEU A 71 11.26 0.21 10.88
CA LEU A 71 12.56 0.62 10.35
C LEU A 71 12.66 2.13 10.13
N SER A 72 11.59 2.75 9.60
CA SER A 72 11.57 4.18 9.37
C SER A 72 11.31 4.97 10.64
N GLY A 73 10.57 4.39 11.60
CA GLY A 73 10.01 5.10 12.74
C GLY A 73 8.71 5.85 12.42
N TRP A 74 8.22 5.86 11.18
CA TRP A 74 6.94 6.46 10.84
C TRP A 74 5.81 5.47 11.10
N SER A 75 4.88 5.79 12.01
CA SER A 75 3.75 4.90 12.26
C SER A 75 2.89 4.75 11.00
N THR A 76 2.56 3.51 10.66
CA THR A 76 1.72 3.17 9.52
C THR A 76 0.24 3.06 9.90
N LYS A 77 -0.10 3.57 11.10
CA LYS A 77 -1.43 3.55 11.68
C LYS A 77 -1.96 4.97 11.88
N GLY A 78 -3.27 5.07 12.05
CA GLY A 78 -3.92 6.33 12.36
C GLY A 78 -4.07 7.26 11.15
N LYS A 79 -4.27 8.55 11.43
CA LYS A 79 -4.63 9.57 10.43
C LYS A 79 -3.50 9.91 9.44
N LEU A 80 -2.24 9.74 9.86
CA LEU A 80 -1.05 10.07 9.09
C LEU A 80 -0.32 8.81 8.60
N ALA A 81 -1.04 7.70 8.37
CA ALA A 81 -0.43 6.41 8.06
C ALA A 81 0.44 6.38 6.78
N CYS A 82 0.27 7.34 5.86
CA CYS A 82 1.04 7.38 4.62
C CYS A 82 2.41 8.08 4.88
N PRO A 83 3.54 7.36 4.79
CA PRO A 83 4.85 7.99 4.99
C PRO A 83 5.23 8.95 3.86
N CYS A 84 4.76 8.71 2.64
CA CYS A 84 5.04 9.53 1.47
C CYS A 84 4.34 10.90 1.55
N CYS A 85 3.08 10.91 2.02
CA CYS A 85 2.33 12.14 2.28
C CYS A 85 2.74 12.83 3.60
N ASN A 86 3.30 12.07 4.55
CA ASN A 86 3.74 12.57 5.85
C ASN A 86 2.59 13.32 6.55
N ILE A 87 2.85 14.46 7.20
CA ILE A 87 1.85 15.32 7.84
C ILE A 87 0.74 15.83 6.90
N ASP A 88 0.94 15.78 5.57
CA ASP A 88 -0.03 16.21 4.57
C ASP A 88 -1.03 15.11 4.17
N THR A 89 -0.98 13.94 4.82
CA THR A 89 -1.89 12.81 4.56
C THR A 89 -3.36 13.24 4.68
N SER A 90 -4.13 13.01 3.61
CA SER A 90 -5.59 13.18 3.64
C SER A 90 -6.24 11.92 4.16
N SER A 91 -6.86 12.00 5.33
CA SER A 91 -7.67 10.91 5.88
C SER A 91 -8.87 11.45 6.65
N ILE A 92 -9.87 10.59 6.80
CA ILE A 92 -11.08 10.89 7.56
C ILE A 92 -11.44 9.72 8.48
N ARG A 93 -11.77 10.06 9.72
CA ARG A 93 -12.31 9.10 10.69
C ARG A 93 -13.82 9.16 10.66
N LEU A 94 -14.47 8.16 10.07
CA LEU A 94 -15.93 8.13 10.02
C LEU A 94 -16.53 7.57 11.32
N LYS A 95 -17.69 8.12 11.70
CA LYS A 95 -18.36 7.98 13.00
C LYS A 95 -18.77 6.53 13.30
N ASN A 96 -19.38 5.84 12.34
CA ASN A 96 -19.91 4.50 12.51
C ASN A 96 -18.81 3.45 12.29
N GLY A 97 -17.96 3.64 11.28
CA GLY A 97 -16.82 2.78 10.99
C GLY A 97 -15.74 2.79 12.07
N LYS A 98 -15.55 3.91 12.79
CA LYS A 98 -14.51 4.12 13.81
C LYS A 98 -13.10 3.77 13.32
N LYS A 99 -12.84 3.95 12.03
CA LYS A 99 -11.57 3.70 11.33
C LYS A 99 -11.20 4.90 10.47
N GLN A 100 -9.91 4.97 10.12
CA GLN A 100 -9.39 5.97 9.20
C GLN A 100 -9.52 5.45 7.77
N TYR A 101 -10.04 6.30 6.89
CA TYR A 101 -10.12 6.05 5.45
C TYR A 101 -9.38 7.16 4.70
N PHE A 102 -8.76 6.80 3.59
CA PHE A 102 -7.81 7.63 2.84
C PHE A 102 -8.45 8.03 1.51
N MET A 103 -9.43 8.93 1.60
CA MET A 103 -10.12 9.53 0.45
C MET A 103 -9.54 10.94 0.15
N GLY A 104 -10.09 11.60 -0.85
CA GLY A 104 -9.67 12.94 -1.28
C GLY A 104 -8.59 12.86 -2.35
N HIS A 105 -8.62 11.83 -3.20
CA HIS A 105 -7.68 11.68 -4.32
C HIS A 105 -7.80 12.81 -5.35
N GLN A 106 -8.90 13.58 -5.31
CA GLN A 106 -9.09 14.81 -6.08
C GLN A 106 -7.92 15.80 -5.89
N ARG A 107 -7.25 15.76 -4.74
CA ARG A 107 -6.09 16.58 -4.39
C ARG A 107 -4.90 16.39 -5.33
N TYR A 108 -4.82 15.26 -6.01
CA TYR A 108 -3.76 14.92 -6.97
C TYR A 108 -4.14 15.25 -8.42
N LEU A 109 -5.38 15.66 -8.70
CA LEU A 109 -5.81 16.09 -10.04
C LEU A 109 -5.26 17.48 -10.36
N SER A 110 -5.27 17.91 -11.63
CA SER A 110 -4.94 19.30 -11.97
C SER A 110 -5.86 20.30 -11.25
N LEU A 111 -5.37 21.50 -10.92
CA LEU A 111 -6.13 22.51 -10.18
C LEU A 111 -7.45 22.91 -10.88
N ASN A 112 -7.46 22.85 -12.21
CA ASN A 112 -8.61 23.19 -13.05
C ASN A 112 -9.53 21.98 -13.32
N HIS A 113 -9.22 20.80 -12.78
CA HIS A 113 -10.02 19.61 -13.01
C HIS A 113 -11.43 19.76 -12.41
N LYS A 114 -12.47 19.52 -13.21
CA LYS A 114 -13.88 19.71 -12.80
C LYS A 114 -14.25 18.97 -11.50
N TRP A 115 -13.71 17.77 -11.30
CA TRP A 115 -13.99 16.97 -10.10
C TRP A 115 -13.49 17.60 -8.79
N ARG A 116 -12.52 18.52 -8.81
CA ARG A 116 -12.15 19.28 -7.61
C ARG A 116 -13.28 20.18 -7.08
N ASN A 117 -14.30 20.45 -7.89
CA ASN A 117 -15.47 21.21 -7.50
C ASN A 117 -16.75 20.34 -7.38
N ASP A 118 -16.67 19.04 -7.68
CA ASP A 118 -17.78 18.09 -7.67
C ASP A 118 -18.02 17.61 -6.23
N LYS A 119 -18.88 18.34 -5.50
CA LYS A 119 -19.23 18.01 -4.11
C LYS A 119 -20.11 16.77 -4.04
N GLU A 120 -21.09 16.70 -4.93
CA GLU A 120 -22.19 15.74 -4.89
C GLU A 120 -21.71 14.31 -5.09
N SER A 121 -20.75 14.10 -5.99
CA SER A 121 -20.25 12.76 -6.28
C SER A 121 -19.19 12.26 -5.30
N PHE A 122 -18.70 13.10 -4.38
CA PHE A 122 -17.56 12.78 -3.52
C PHE A 122 -17.90 12.92 -2.05
N ASP A 123 -17.26 13.81 -1.29
CA ASP A 123 -17.40 13.92 0.16
C ASP A 123 -18.16 15.17 0.63
N GLY A 124 -18.86 15.84 -0.29
CA GLY A 124 -19.58 17.08 -0.02
C GLY A 124 -18.69 18.34 0.01
N THR A 125 -17.38 18.22 -0.18
CA THR A 125 -16.44 19.34 -0.11
C THR A 125 -15.84 19.70 -1.48
N LYS A 126 -15.24 20.91 -1.58
CA LYS A 126 -14.43 21.30 -2.74
C LYS A 126 -12.96 21.10 -2.40
N GLU A 127 -12.21 20.48 -3.29
CA GLU A 127 -10.79 20.22 -3.09
C GLU A 127 -9.91 21.33 -3.72
N LYS A 128 -9.35 22.17 -2.87
CA LYS A 128 -8.49 23.31 -3.25
C LYS A 128 -7.01 23.12 -2.90
N ARG A 129 -6.68 22.08 -2.13
CA ARG A 129 -5.33 21.81 -1.67
C ARG A 129 -4.45 21.34 -2.83
N LEU A 130 -3.16 21.65 -2.75
CA LEU A 130 -2.13 21.10 -3.65
C LEU A 130 -1.82 19.64 -3.29
N PRO A 131 -1.35 18.81 -4.24
CA PRO A 131 -0.84 17.47 -3.95
C PRO A 131 0.13 17.46 -2.75
N SER A 132 0.18 16.36 -2.00
CA SER A 132 1.16 16.23 -0.92
C SER A 132 2.58 16.27 -1.49
N LYS A 133 3.51 16.86 -0.74
CA LYS A 133 4.92 16.94 -1.13
C LYS A 133 5.70 15.84 -0.41
N MET A 134 6.39 15.00 -1.18
CA MET A 134 7.36 14.06 -0.61
C MET A 134 8.47 14.83 0.10
N ARG A 135 8.75 14.45 1.35
CA ARG A 135 9.77 15.10 2.18
C ARG A 135 11.16 14.55 1.84
N SER A 136 12.11 15.46 1.65
CA SER A 136 13.52 15.14 1.51
C SER A 136 14.07 14.49 2.78
N GLY A 137 15.18 13.76 2.69
CA GLY A 137 15.79 13.15 3.87
C GLY A 137 16.26 14.18 4.90
N ILE A 138 16.65 15.38 4.45
CA ILE A 138 17.00 16.51 5.34
C ILE A 138 15.77 17.04 6.08
N GLU A 139 14.64 17.25 5.39
CA GLU A 139 13.40 17.66 6.04
C GLU A 139 12.93 16.61 7.07
N ILE A 140 13.03 15.32 6.75
CA ILE A 140 12.69 14.24 7.69
C ILE A 140 13.65 14.25 8.88
N LEU A 141 14.96 14.37 8.65
CA LEU A 141 15.95 14.42 9.71
C LEU A 141 15.65 15.54 10.71
N ASN A 142 15.27 16.72 10.22
CA ASN A 142 14.85 17.85 11.05
C ASN A 142 13.57 17.55 11.85
N GLN A 143 12.62 16.78 11.30
CA GLN A 143 11.40 16.39 12.02
C GLN A 143 11.68 15.47 13.21
N VAL A 144 12.77 14.68 13.17
CA VAL A 144 13.09 13.66 14.18
C VAL A 144 14.33 14.02 15.01
N GLU A 145 14.83 15.25 14.92
CA GLU A 145 16.04 15.65 15.64
C GLU A 145 15.81 15.63 17.16
N ASP A 146 14.62 15.99 17.61
CA ASP A 146 14.24 15.91 19.02
C ASP A 146 14.07 14.46 19.53
N LEU A 147 14.03 13.48 18.63
CA LEU A 147 14.02 12.05 18.95
C LEU A 147 15.42 11.42 18.98
N LYS A 148 16.48 12.22 18.79
CA LYS A 148 17.86 11.72 18.85
C LYS A 148 18.22 11.26 20.25
N GLY A 149 18.88 10.10 20.36
CA GLY A 149 19.31 9.54 21.64
C GLY A 149 18.19 8.94 22.49
N PHE A 150 16.95 8.88 21.98
CA PHE A 150 15.87 8.16 22.65
C PHE A 150 16.21 6.67 22.71
N GLN A 151 16.25 6.12 23.93
CA GLN A 151 16.52 4.70 24.12
C GLN A 151 15.24 3.89 23.85
N LEU A 152 15.29 3.04 22.83
CA LEU A 152 14.19 2.14 22.49
C LEU A 152 14.26 0.90 23.38
N THR A 153 13.14 0.55 24.00
CA THR A 153 13.06 -0.61 24.89
C THR A 153 11.70 -1.29 24.79
N LYS A 154 11.71 -2.62 24.96
CA LYS A 154 10.48 -3.43 25.12
C LYS A 154 9.96 -3.45 26.55
N ASP A 155 10.78 -3.07 27.53
CA ASP A 155 10.38 -3.04 28.94
C ASP A 155 9.24 -2.02 29.13
N PRO A 156 8.02 -2.46 29.49
CA PRO A 156 6.87 -1.58 29.65
C PRO A 156 7.07 -0.48 30.68
N MET A 157 7.92 -0.70 31.70
CA MET A 157 8.18 0.28 32.75
C MET A 157 9.14 1.39 32.29
N LYS A 158 10.02 1.10 31.33
CA LYS A 158 11.01 2.04 30.80
C LYS A 158 10.63 2.64 29.45
N ARG A 159 9.60 2.10 28.81
CA ARG A 159 9.15 2.53 27.49
C ARG A 159 8.55 3.92 27.56
N ILE A 160 9.20 4.88 26.90
CA ILE A 160 8.64 6.22 26.69
C ILE A 160 7.65 6.16 25.53
N LYS A 161 6.42 6.60 25.78
CA LYS A 161 5.39 6.70 24.75
C LYS A 161 5.43 8.08 24.12
N ILE A 162 5.73 8.13 22.83
CA ILE A 162 5.69 9.38 22.07
C ILE A 162 4.23 9.75 21.77
N SER A 163 3.89 11.01 22.05
CA SER A 163 2.56 11.55 21.78
C SER A 163 2.50 12.19 20.39
N HIS A 164 1.83 11.52 19.47
CA HIS A 164 1.57 12.03 18.11
C HIS A 164 0.70 13.30 18.12
N ASP A 165 -0.16 13.48 19.12
CA ASP A 165 -1.00 14.68 19.23
C ASP A 165 -0.19 15.92 19.62
N VAL A 166 0.82 15.75 20.48
CA VAL A 166 1.72 16.84 20.89
C VAL A 166 2.65 17.22 19.74
N ARG A 167 3.28 16.22 19.10
CA ARG A 167 4.20 16.44 17.97
C ARG A 167 3.50 16.88 16.69
N LYS A 168 2.22 16.51 16.52
CA LYS A 168 1.43 16.69 15.29
C LYS A 168 2.00 15.95 14.07
N ASP A 169 2.77 14.90 14.31
CA ASP A 169 3.32 13.98 13.30
C ASP A 169 3.05 12.52 13.71
N ASN A 170 3.61 11.57 12.95
CA ASN A 170 3.46 10.13 13.20
C ASN A 170 4.80 9.46 13.54
N TRP A 171 5.82 10.20 13.97
CA TRP A 171 7.14 9.64 14.28
C TRP A 171 7.15 8.97 15.66
N ASN A 172 7.67 7.74 15.71
CA ASN A 172 7.91 6.94 16.92
C ASN A 172 9.39 6.88 17.29
N LYS A 173 10.28 7.24 16.37
CA LYS A 173 11.73 7.30 16.60
C LYS A 173 12.44 8.00 15.45
N ARG A 174 13.70 8.33 15.68
CA ARG A 174 14.69 8.55 14.62
C ARG A 174 15.24 7.20 14.18
N SER A 175 15.13 6.89 12.89
CA SER A 175 15.72 5.66 12.34
C SER A 175 17.24 5.65 12.47
N ILE A 176 17.82 4.52 12.89
CA ILE A 176 19.27 4.31 12.98
C ILE A 176 19.99 4.54 11.65
N PHE A 177 19.32 4.33 10.51
CA PHE A 177 19.93 4.59 9.20
C PHE A 177 20.34 6.06 8.98
N PHE A 178 19.81 7.01 9.76
CA PHE A 178 20.29 8.41 9.75
C PHE A 178 21.67 8.61 10.38
N GLU A 179 22.30 7.56 10.91
CA GLU A 179 23.72 7.53 11.27
C GLU A 179 24.62 7.36 10.03
N LEU A 180 24.09 6.81 8.94
CA LEU A 180 24.80 6.75 7.67
C LEU A 180 24.85 8.15 7.03
N PRO A 181 26.04 8.67 6.67
CA PRO A 181 26.22 10.07 6.26
C PRO A 181 25.45 10.45 4.99
N TYR A 182 25.24 9.48 4.09
CA TYR A 182 24.54 9.63 2.82
C TYR A 182 23.02 9.41 2.90
N TRP A 183 22.48 8.85 3.99
CA TRP A 183 21.07 8.44 4.06
C TRP A 183 20.08 9.60 3.85
N LYS A 184 20.41 10.78 4.40
CA LYS A 184 19.61 12.01 4.23
C LYS A 184 19.57 12.52 2.78
N SER A 185 20.52 12.09 1.96
CA SER A 185 20.65 12.49 0.55
C SER A 185 19.91 11.54 -0.40
N LEU A 186 19.55 10.34 0.05
CA LEU A 186 18.81 9.38 -0.76
C LEU A 186 17.39 9.87 -1.05
N LEU A 187 16.95 9.81 -2.31
CA LEU A 187 15.60 10.21 -2.72
C LEU A 187 14.55 9.19 -2.28
N LEU A 188 14.91 7.91 -2.24
CA LEU A 188 14.07 6.81 -1.76
C LEU A 188 14.85 6.01 -0.72
N ARG A 189 14.33 5.95 0.51
CA ARG A 189 14.99 5.30 1.66
C ARG A 189 14.32 3.98 2.06
N TYR A 190 13.00 3.97 2.02
CA TYR A 190 12.17 2.83 2.39
C TYR A 190 11.17 2.63 1.25
N ASN A 191 11.19 1.46 0.60
CA ASN A 191 10.29 1.14 -0.50
C ASN A 191 8.91 0.76 0.04
N LEU A 192 7.89 1.12 -0.72
CA LEU A 192 6.58 0.51 -0.57
C LEU A 192 6.57 -0.88 -1.21
N ASP A 193 6.30 -1.92 -0.42
CA ASP A 193 6.19 -3.28 -0.95
C ASP A 193 4.94 -3.45 -1.83
N VAL A 194 5.16 -3.36 -3.15
CA VAL A 194 4.11 -3.48 -4.17
C VAL A 194 3.40 -4.81 -4.10
N MET A 195 4.11 -5.92 -3.78
CA MET A 195 3.47 -7.23 -3.67
C MET A 195 2.44 -7.21 -2.52
N HIS A 196 2.80 -6.68 -1.36
CA HIS A 196 1.88 -6.58 -0.24
C HIS A 196 0.70 -5.64 -0.53
N ILE A 197 0.96 -4.52 -1.21
CA ILE A 197 -0.07 -3.57 -1.65
C ILE A 197 -1.06 -4.26 -2.60
N GLU A 198 -0.58 -4.91 -3.67
CA GLU A 198 -1.40 -5.63 -4.64
C GLU A 198 -2.25 -6.70 -3.98
N LYS A 199 -1.66 -7.49 -3.07
CA LYS A 199 -2.40 -8.51 -2.32
C LYS A 199 -3.55 -7.88 -1.55
N ASN A 200 -3.30 -6.81 -0.80
CA ASN A 200 -4.31 -6.14 0.01
C ASN A 200 -5.40 -5.51 -0.87
N ILE A 201 -5.04 -4.89 -2.00
CA ILE A 201 -6.00 -4.32 -2.95
C ILE A 201 -6.86 -5.43 -3.58
N CYS A 202 -6.26 -6.53 -4.02
CA CYS A 202 -6.98 -7.66 -4.59
C CYS A 202 -7.96 -8.27 -3.58
N ASP A 203 -7.52 -8.54 -2.34
CA ASP A 203 -8.37 -9.02 -1.25
C ASP A 203 -9.52 -8.05 -0.95
N ASN A 204 -9.25 -6.74 -1.02
CA ASN A 204 -10.21 -5.67 -0.81
C ASN A 204 -11.28 -5.63 -1.91
N ILE A 205 -10.86 -5.70 -3.18
CA ILE A 205 -11.75 -5.76 -4.35
C ILE A 205 -12.63 -7.01 -4.25
N LEU A 206 -12.02 -8.21 -4.16
CA LEU A 206 -12.75 -9.47 -4.10
C LEU A 206 -13.70 -9.53 -2.90
N GLY A 207 -13.24 -9.08 -1.73
CA GLY A 207 -14.08 -9.02 -0.53
C GLY A 207 -15.32 -8.16 -0.72
N THR A 208 -15.17 -7.03 -1.41
CA THR A 208 -16.27 -6.07 -1.66
C THR A 208 -17.22 -6.59 -2.73
N ILE A 209 -16.74 -6.96 -3.92
CA ILE A 209 -17.60 -7.34 -5.04
C ILE A 209 -18.31 -8.68 -4.81
N MET A 210 -17.68 -9.62 -4.10
CA MET A 210 -18.31 -10.90 -3.73
C MET A 210 -19.23 -10.76 -2.51
N ASN A 211 -19.26 -9.58 -1.87
CA ASN A 211 -19.89 -9.35 -0.57
C ASN A 211 -19.51 -10.44 0.47
N ALA A 212 -18.22 -10.74 0.57
CA ALA A 212 -17.72 -11.84 1.37
C ALA A 212 -17.81 -11.51 2.88
N LYS A 213 -18.53 -12.34 3.64
CA LYS A 213 -18.71 -12.15 5.09
C LYS A 213 -17.36 -11.97 5.81
N GLY A 214 -17.25 -10.90 6.59
CA GLY A 214 -16.03 -10.56 7.35
C GLY A 214 -14.90 -9.92 6.53
N LYS A 215 -14.99 -9.89 5.19
CA LYS A 215 -14.00 -9.26 4.30
C LYS A 215 -14.57 -8.07 3.52
N THR A 216 -15.88 -8.06 3.26
CA THR A 216 -16.56 -6.99 2.54
C THR A 216 -16.32 -5.63 3.19
N LYS A 217 -16.08 -4.63 2.35
CA LYS A 217 -16.07 -3.23 2.77
C LYS A 217 -17.47 -2.65 2.86
N ASP A 218 -18.44 -3.32 2.23
CA ASP A 218 -19.81 -2.88 2.26
C ASP A 218 -20.55 -3.38 3.49
N THR A 219 -20.39 -2.67 4.62
CA THR A 219 -21.02 -3.03 5.89
C THR A 219 -22.12 -2.05 6.26
N ILE A 220 -23.04 -2.45 7.15
CA ILE A 220 -24.07 -1.54 7.68
C ILE A 220 -23.46 -0.26 8.27
N LYS A 221 -22.32 -0.36 8.95
CA LYS A 221 -21.60 0.81 9.48
C LYS A 221 -21.16 1.74 8.37
N THR A 222 -20.65 1.19 7.27
CA THR A 222 -20.25 1.99 6.12
C THR A 222 -21.43 2.63 5.41
N ARG A 223 -22.57 1.95 5.34
CA ARG A 223 -23.81 2.53 4.79
C ARG A 223 -24.35 3.66 5.67
N LEU A 224 -24.28 3.52 6.99
CA LEU A 224 -24.59 4.62 7.92
C LEU A 224 -23.59 5.78 7.82
N ASP A 225 -22.32 5.49 7.53
CA ASP A 225 -21.33 6.55 7.26
C ASP A 225 -21.65 7.32 5.97
N LEU A 226 -22.11 6.64 4.91
CA LEU A 226 -22.61 7.30 3.69
C LEU A 226 -23.80 8.24 3.98
N GLN A 227 -24.72 7.78 4.85
CA GLN A 227 -25.86 8.57 5.30
C GLN A 227 -25.45 9.80 6.10
N GLU A 228 -24.53 9.65 7.06
CA GLU A 228 -23.99 10.77 7.85
C GLU A 228 -23.23 11.78 6.98
N MET A 229 -22.52 11.30 5.94
CA MET A 229 -21.86 12.14 4.96
C MET A 229 -22.83 12.82 3.98
N ASN A 230 -24.11 12.42 3.98
CA ASN A 230 -25.15 12.91 3.06
C ASN A 230 -24.79 12.72 1.57
N ILE A 231 -24.22 11.56 1.23
CA ILE A 231 -23.84 11.19 -0.14
C ILE A 231 -24.45 9.85 -0.52
N ARG A 232 -24.78 9.67 -1.80
CA ARG A 232 -25.33 8.41 -2.34
C ARG A 232 -26.57 7.90 -1.58
N PRO A 233 -27.66 8.71 -1.54
CA PRO A 233 -28.89 8.35 -0.82
C PRO A 233 -29.49 7.01 -1.24
N GLU A 234 -29.26 6.59 -2.49
CA GLU A 234 -29.67 5.28 -3.00
C GLU A 234 -29.01 4.09 -2.28
N LEU A 235 -27.92 4.33 -1.53
CA LEU A 235 -27.20 3.32 -0.76
C LEU A 235 -27.51 3.38 0.75
N HIS A 236 -28.30 4.34 1.22
CA HIS A 236 -28.56 4.53 2.65
C HIS A 236 -29.41 3.38 3.21
N PRO A 237 -29.16 2.93 4.46
CA PRO A 237 -30.00 1.91 5.09
C PRO A 237 -31.43 2.42 5.30
N ILE A 238 -32.42 1.58 4.99
CA ILE A 238 -33.83 1.86 5.24
C ILE A 238 -34.21 1.16 6.54
N LYS A 239 -34.71 1.94 7.52
CA LYS A 239 -35.07 1.41 8.83
C LYS A 239 -36.49 0.88 8.81
N ASN A 240 -36.64 -0.45 8.88
CA ASN A 240 -37.92 -1.14 8.98
C ASN A 240 -38.06 -1.70 10.41
N GLY A 241 -38.52 -0.85 11.34
CA GLY A 241 -38.60 -1.18 12.76
C GLY A 241 -37.20 -1.29 13.40
N GLU A 242 -36.88 -2.47 13.94
CA GLU A 242 -35.55 -2.77 14.52
C GLU A 242 -34.51 -3.24 13.49
N LYS A 243 -34.95 -3.62 12.28
CA LYS A 243 -34.06 -4.12 11.22
C LYS A 243 -33.73 -3.03 10.20
N TYR A 244 -32.52 -3.12 9.68
CA TYR A 244 -32.10 -2.32 8.52
C TYR A 244 -32.22 -3.16 7.26
N GLU A 245 -32.97 -2.64 6.30
CA GLU A 245 -32.90 -3.08 4.90
C GLU A 245 -31.76 -2.31 4.22
N VAL A 246 -30.88 -3.01 3.51
CA VAL A 246 -29.71 -2.42 2.86
C VAL A 246 -29.87 -2.55 1.34
N PRO A 247 -29.99 -1.41 0.61
CA PRO A 247 -30.08 -1.44 -0.84
C PRO A 247 -28.88 -2.12 -1.49
N THR A 248 -29.15 -2.94 -2.51
CA THR A 248 -28.10 -3.60 -3.30
C THR A 248 -27.22 -2.56 -3.97
N ALA A 249 -25.91 -2.61 -3.72
CA ALA A 249 -24.96 -1.72 -4.35
C ALA A 249 -24.60 -2.18 -5.76
N CYS A 250 -24.36 -1.21 -6.65
CA CYS A 250 -23.93 -1.44 -8.04
C CYS A 250 -22.57 -2.12 -8.20
N TYR A 251 -21.76 -2.15 -7.14
CA TYR A 251 -20.45 -2.81 -7.10
C TYR A 251 -20.49 -4.23 -6.52
N ILE A 252 -21.66 -4.75 -6.16
CA ILE A 252 -21.82 -6.13 -5.68
C ILE A 252 -22.30 -6.99 -6.84
N LEU A 253 -21.61 -8.12 -7.06
CA LEU A 253 -21.99 -9.10 -8.07
C LEU A 253 -23.32 -9.76 -7.70
N SER A 254 -24.18 -9.98 -8.70
CA SER A 254 -25.38 -10.79 -8.55
C SER A 254 -25.02 -12.25 -8.21
N PRO A 255 -25.94 -13.06 -7.64
CA PRO A 255 -25.66 -14.47 -7.37
C PRO A 255 -25.18 -15.25 -8.60
N GLN A 256 -25.73 -14.93 -9.78
CA GLN A 256 -25.30 -15.55 -11.04
C GLN A 256 -23.88 -15.12 -11.43
N GLU A 257 -23.54 -13.84 -11.32
CA GLU A 257 -22.19 -13.34 -11.59
C GLU A 257 -21.16 -13.93 -10.62
N LYS A 258 -21.50 -14.06 -9.32
CA LYS A 258 -20.65 -14.75 -8.34
C LYS A 258 -20.39 -16.20 -8.71
N HIS A 259 -21.43 -16.90 -9.18
CA HIS A 259 -21.27 -18.25 -9.69
C HIS A 259 -20.33 -18.27 -10.91
N ASN A 260 -20.54 -17.38 -11.87
CA ASN A 260 -19.75 -17.31 -13.10
C ASN A 260 -18.26 -17.03 -12.83
N ILE A 261 -17.93 -16.10 -11.94
CA ILE A 261 -16.53 -15.81 -11.61
C ILE A 261 -15.88 -16.98 -10.86
N CYS A 262 -16.59 -17.62 -9.93
CA CYS A 262 -16.08 -18.81 -9.27
C CYS A 262 -15.89 -19.97 -10.26
N LEU A 263 -16.82 -20.18 -11.19
CA LEU A 263 -16.71 -21.22 -12.22
C LEU A 263 -15.52 -20.98 -13.15
N PHE A 264 -15.33 -19.74 -13.59
CA PHE A 264 -14.17 -19.34 -14.37
C PHE A 264 -12.87 -19.67 -13.63
N LEU A 265 -12.73 -19.23 -12.37
CA LEU A 265 -11.52 -19.48 -11.59
C LEU A 265 -11.32 -20.95 -11.23
N LYS A 266 -12.41 -21.72 -11.06
CA LYS A 266 -12.36 -23.17 -10.80
C LYS A 266 -11.82 -23.94 -12.01
N ASN A 267 -12.19 -23.52 -13.21
CA ASN A 267 -11.84 -24.19 -14.47
C ASN A 267 -10.62 -23.57 -15.16
N LEU A 268 -10.00 -22.54 -14.56
CA LEU A 268 -8.88 -21.82 -15.13
C LEU A 268 -7.69 -22.77 -15.37
N LYS A 269 -7.25 -22.83 -16.63
CA LYS A 269 -6.03 -23.52 -17.06
C LYS A 269 -5.05 -22.49 -17.61
N VAL A 270 -3.83 -22.49 -17.08
CA VAL A 270 -2.77 -21.54 -17.43
C VAL A 270 -1.45 -22.29 -17.66
N PRO A 271 -0.49 -21.70 -18.41
CA PRO A 271 0.83 -22.29 -18.59
C PRO A 271 1.55 -22.53 -17.26
N TYR A 272 2.47 -23.50 -17.25
CA TYR A 272 3.32 -23.76 -16.09
C TYR A 272 4.08 -22.49 -15.68
N GLY A 273 4.10 -22.19 -14.38
CA GLY A 273 4.76 -21.01 -13.81
C GLY A 273 3.96 -19.70 -13.91
N PHE A 274 2.77 -19.69 -14.51
CA PHE A 274 1.93 -18.47 -14.60
C PHE A 274 1.29 -18.11 -13.24
N SER A 275 0.60 -19.05 -12.61
CA SER A 275 -0.01 -18.87 -11.29
C SER A 275 0.10 -20.15 -10.46
N SER A 276 -0.19 -20.07 -9.16
CA SER A 276 -0.48 -21.29 -8.40
C SER A 276 -1.83 -21.88 -8.82
N ASN A 277 -2.21 -23.03 -8.24
CA ASN A 277 -3.46 -23.69 -8.56
C ASN A 277 -4.67 -22.97 -7.92
N ILE A 278 -5.08 -21.84 -8.53
CA ILE A 278 -6.21 -21.00 -8.08
C ILE A 278 -7.50 -21.80 -7.93
N SER A 279 -7.69 -22.90 -8.68
CA SER A 279 -8.88 -23.76 -8.55
C SER A 279 -9.07 -24.32 -7.14
N GLN A 280 -7.99 -24.51 -6.37
CA GLN A 280 -8.04 -24.98 -4.98
C GLN A 280 -8.55 -23.89 -4.02
N CYS A 281 -8.40 -22.62 -4.39
CA CYS A 281 -8.87 -21.48 -3.63
C CYS A 281 -10.38 -21.22 -3.78
N VAL A 282 -11.07 -21.96 -4.66
CA VAL A 282 -12.47 -21.73 -5.02
C VAL A 282 -13.40 -22.84 -4.51
N ASN A 283 -14.40 -22.42 -3.73
CA ASN A 283 -15.56 -23.22 -3.35
C ASN A 283 -16.79 -22.80 -4.17
N LEU A 284 -17.19 -23.64 -5.12
CA LEU A 284 -18.33 -23.38 -6.00
C LEU A 284 -19.69 -23.46 -5.29
N LYS A 285 -19.83 -24.30 -4.27
CA LYS A 285 -21.10 -24.48 -3.54
C LYS A 285 -21.43 -23.23 -2.71
N GLU A 286 -20.41 -22.62 -2.13
CA GLU A 286 -20.53 -21.43 -1.29
C GLU A 286 -20.28 -20.10 -2.05
N HIS A 287 -19.98 -20.17 -3.35
CA HIS A 287 -19.52 -19.03 -4.17
C HIS A 287 -18.41 -18.22 -3.49
N LYS A 288 -17.42 -18.94 -2.93
CA LYS A 288 -16.39 -18.36 -2.07
C LYS A 288 -15.00 -18.54 -2.67
N ILE A 289 -14.20 -17.49 -2.58
CA ILE A 289 -12.78 -17.49 -2.92
C ILE A 289 -12.00 -17.24 -1.62
N SER A 290 -11.07 -18.12 -1.28
CA SER A 290 -10.30 -18.06 -0.04
C SER A 290 -8.89 -18.62 -0.20
N SER A 291 -8.01 -18.27 0.73
CA SER A 291 -6.64 -18.80 0.78
C SER A 291 -5.77 -18.45 -0.43
N LEU A 292 -6.03 -17.32 -1.08
CA LEU A 292 -5.16 -16.76 -2.11
C LEU A 292 -3.85 -16.27 -1.47
N LYS A 293 -2.71 -16.65 -2.08
CA LYS A 293 -1.39 -16.13 -1.72
C LYS A 293 -1.09 -14.84 -2.49
N SER A 294 0.00 -14.16 -2.13
CA SER A 294 0.40 -12.91 -2.79
C SER A 294 0.54 -13.05 -4.31
N HIS A 295 1.16 -14.15 -4.77
CA HIS A 295 1.30 -14.44 -6.21
C HIS A 295 -0.05 -14.62 -6.91
N ASP A 296 -1.02 -15.28 -6.26
CA ASP A 296 -2.36 -15.47 -6.84
C ASP A 296 -3.10 -14.13 -6.96
N CYS A 297 -3.00 -13.29 -5.93
CA CYS A 297 -3.57 -11.95 -5.94
C CYS A 297 -2.92 -11.06 -7.02
N HIS A 298 -1.60 -11.16 -7.22
CA HIS A 298 -0.90 -10.47 -8.29
C HIS A 298 -1.45 -10.87 -9.67
N VAL A 299 -1.53 -12.17 -9.95
CA VAL A 299 -2.08 -12.68 -11.22
C VAL A 299 -3.55 -12.29 -11.39
N LEU A 300 -4.35 -12.41 -10.33
CA LEU A 300 -5.76 -12.02 -10.35
C LEU A 300 -5.91 -10.53 -10.65
N LEU A 301 -5.18 -9.67 -9.94
CA LEU A 301 -5.29 -8.23 -10.10
C LEU A 301 -4.80 -7.77 -11.47
N GLN A 302 -3.65 -8.23 -11.94
CA GLN A 302 -3.06 -7.71 -13.17
C GLN A 302 -3.67 -8.32 -14.44
N HIS A 303 -4.08 -9.59 -14.41
CA HIS A 303 -4.44 -10.33 -15.63
C HIS A 303 -5.87 -10.82 -15.67
N LEU A 304 -6.39 -11.38 -14.58
CA LEU A 304 -7.67 -12.11 -14.62
C LEU A 304 -8.88 -11.21 -14.32
N LEU A 305 -8.81 -10.35 -13.31
CA LEU A 305 -9.90 -9.43 -12.94
C LEU A 305 -10.34 -8.53 -14.11
N PRO A 306 -9.42 -7.96 -14.91
CA PRO A 306 -9.81 -7.16 -16.07
C PRO A 306 -10.63 -7.92 -17.11
N LEU A 307 -10.42 -9.24 -17.21
CA LEU A 307 -11.13 -10.11 -18.14
C LEU A 307 -12.48 -10.54 -17.58
N THR A 308 -12.51 -10.96 -16.30
CA THR A 308 -13.71 -11.51 -15.68
C THR A 308 -14.76 -10.46 -15.35
N LEU A 309 -14.35 -9.25 -14.98
CA LEU A 309 -15.29 -8.19 -14.61
C LEU A 309 -16.00 -7.60 -15.83
N ARG A 310 -15.45 -7.75 -17.05
CA ARG A 310 -16.10 -7.26 -18.27
C ARG A 310 -17.43 -7.99 -18.48
N GLY A 311 -18.52 -7.23 -18.42
CA GLY A 311 -19.89 -7.75 -18.61
C GLY A 311 -20.57 -8.26 -17.34
N MET A 312 -19.93 -8.16 -16.16
CA MET A 312 -20.57 -8.49 -14.87
C MET A 312 -21.07 -7.25 -14.13
N LEU A 313 -20.21 -6.25 -13.91
CA LEU A 313 -20.61 -5.00 -13.23
C LEU A 313 -20.87 -3.90 -14.26
N SER A 314 -21.50 -2.81 -13.81
CA SER A 314 -21.71 -1.63 -14.66
C SER A 314 -20.36 -1.05 -15.11
N LYS A 315 -20.38 -0.39 -16.28
CA LYS A 315 -19.21 0.31 -16.83
C LYS A 315 -18.54 1.24 -15.81
N THR A 316 -19.35 1.97 -15.02
CA THR A 316 -18.90 2.88 -13.96
C THR A 316 -18.09 2.22 -12.85
N VAL A 317 -18.26 0.91 -12.60
CA VAL A 317 -17.49 0.15 -11.62
C VAL A 317 -16.37 -0.63 -12.28
N CYS A 318 -16.63 -1.26 -13.43
CA CYS A 318 -15.63 -2.06 -14.15
C CYS A 318 -14.45 -1.24 -14.64
N GLU A 319 -14.70 -0.07 -15.26
CA GLU A 319 -13.64 0.75 -15.85
C GLU A 319 -12.53 1.10 -14.85
N PRO A 320 -12.82 1.70 -13.67
CA PRO A 320 -11.75 2.03 -12.75
C PRO A 320 -11.05 0.81 -12.14
N LEU A 321 -11.73 -0.34 -12.01
CA LEU A 321 -11.07 -1.59 -11.59
C LEU A 321 -10.10 -2.10 -12.66
N ILE A 322 -10.49 -2.04 -13.94
CA ILE A 322 -9.63 -2.39 -15.08
C ILE A 322 -8.44 -1.41 -15.17
N GLU A 323 -8.68 -0.10 -15.01
CA GLU A 323 -7.62 0.91 -15.01
C GLU A 323 -6.61 0.67 -13.87
N LEU A 324 -7.09 0.29 -12.68
CA LEU A 324 -6.22 -0.06 -11.56
C LEU A 324 -5.39 -1.31 -11.83
N SER A 325 -5.98 -2.33 -12.46
CA SER A 325 -5.24 -3.52 -12.91
C SER A 325 -4.18 -3.20 -13.96
N LEU A 326 -4.51 -2.35 -14.95
CA LEU A 326 -3.56 -1.90 -15.98
C LEU A 326 -2.41 -1.10 -15.37
N PHE A 327 -2.68 -0.25 -14.38
CA PHE A 327 -1.65 0.46 -13.62
C PHE A 327 -0.62 -0.53 -13.05
N PHE A 328 -1.07 -1.56 -12.34
CA PHE A 328 -0.17 -2.57 -11.77
C PHE A 328 0.53 -3.41 -12.84
N ASN A 329 -0.14 -3.71 -13.95
CA ASN A 329 0.47 -4.43 -15.06
C ASN A 329 1.64 -3.66 -15.70
N VAL A 330 1.50 -2.35 -15.93
CA VAL A 330 2.59 -1.49 -16.42
C VAL A 330 3.69 -1.39 -15.38
N LEU A 331 3.34 -1.16 -14.11
CA LEU A 331 4.29 -1.03 -13.02
C LEU A 331 5.12 -2.32 -12.79
N GLY A 332 4.51 -3.48 -13.00
CA GLY A 332 5.12 -4.81 -12.89
C GLY A 332 5.90 -5.27 -14.14
N ALA A 333 5.99 -4.44 -15.18
CA ALA A 333 6.69 -4.81 -16.41
C ALA A 333 8.21 -5.00 -16.16
N LYS A 334 8.80 -5.96 -16.88
CA LYS A 334 10.25 -6.27 -16.78
C LYS A 334 11.13 -5.08 -17.19
N VAL A 335 10.64 -4.28 -18.13
CA VAL A 335 11.28 -3.08 -18.65
C VAL A 335 10.31 -1.93 -18.50
N LEU A 336 10.72 -0.90 -17.78
CA LEU A 336 9.93 0.30 -17.58
C LEU A 336 10.36 1.38 -18.57
N ARG A 337 9.38 2.05 -19.18
CA ARG A 337 9.60 3.25 -20.00
C ARG A 337 9.13 4.46 -19.23
N THR A 338 9.90 5.54 -19.26
CA THR A 338 9.56 6.78 -18.55
C THR A 338 8.19 7.31 -18.97
N ASN A 339 7.86 7.29 -20.27
CA ASN A 339 6.57 7.74 -20.79
C ASN A 339 5.40 6.91 -20.23
N ASP A 340 5.57 5.59 -20.10
CA ASP A 340 4.55 4.72 -19.51
C ASP A 340 4.37 5.05 -18.02
N LEU A 341 5.47 5.32 -17.31
CA LEU A 341 5.45 5.75 -15.90
C LEU A 341 4.78 7.12 -15.72
N ASP A 342 5.04 8.08 -16.61
CA ASP A 342 4.38 9.39 -16.64
C ASP A 342 2.87 9.24 -16.83
N GLN A 343 2.46 8.37 -17.76
CA GLN A 343 1.05 8.11 -18.02
C GLN A 343 0.33 7.48 -16.82
N ILE A 344 0.91 6.45 -16.20
CA ILE A 344 0.27 5.80 -15.06
C ILE A 344 0.28 6.68 -13.80
N GLU A 345 1.29 7.54 -13.62
CA GLU A 345 1.31 8.55 -12.54
C GLU A 345 0.19 9.58 -12.70
N ALA A 346 -0.04 10.06 -13.93
CA ALA A 346 -1.13 10.98 -14.22
C ALA A 346 -2.52 10.31 -14.14
N GLN A 347 -2.61 9.02 -14.48
CA GLN A 347 -3.87 8.27 -14.53
C GLN A 347 -4.32 7.77 -13.14
N ILE A 348 -3.41 7.37 -12.25
CA ILE A 348 -3.79 6.74 -10.99
C ILE A 348 -4.70 7.62 -10.10
N PRO A 349 -4.51 8.95 -9.96
CA PRO A 349 -5.46 9.80 -9.26
C PRO A 349 -6.86 9.80 -9.88
N ILE A 350 -6.95 9.77 -11.21
CA ILE A 350 -8.22 9.74 -11.94
C ILE A 350 -8.93 8.42 -11.65
N THR A 351 -8.21 7.30 -11.72
CA THR A 351 -8.72 5.96 -11.41
C THR A 351 -9.25 5.89 -9.98
N LEU A 352 -8.49 6.38 -9.00
CA LEU A 352 -8.91 6.38 -7.59
C LEU A 352 -10.11 7.31 -7.35
N CYS A 353 -10.19 8.47 -8.02
CA CYS A 353 -11.38 9.32 -7.97
C CYS A 353 -12.61 8.65 -8.58
N LYS A 354 -12.49 7.92 -9.68
CA LYS A 354 -13.60 7.13 -10.22
C LYS A 354 -14.08 6.08 -9.23
N LEU A 355 -13.16 5.40 -8.53
CA LEU A 355 -13.50 4.49 -7.44
C LEU A 355 -14.20 5.23 -6.30
N GLU A 356 -13.74 6.42 -5.89
CA GLU A 356 -14.35 7.18 -4.78
C GLU A 356 -15.83 7.48 -5.04
N LYS A 357 -16.18 7.80 -6.29
CA LYS A 357 -17.55 8.08 -6.70
C LYS A 357 -18.49 6.87 -6.57
N VAL A 358 -17.98 5.65 -6.64
CA VAL A 358 -18.81 4.43 -6.69
C VAL A 358 -18.65 3.54 -5.46
N SER A 359 -17.43 3.39 -4.93
CA SER A 359 -17.06 2.47 -3.85
C SER A 359 -17.36 3.05 -2.47
N PRO A 360 -17.67 2.21 -1.48
CA PRO A 360 -17.98 2.69 -0.14
C PRO A 360 -16.70 3.25 0.54
N PRO A 361 -16.79 4.21 1.49
CA PRO A 361 -15.62 4.83 2.10
C PRO A 361 -14.60 3.86 2.71
N SER A 362 -15.08 2.74 3.26
CA SER A 362 -14.24 1.68 3.82
C SER A 362 -13.39 0.91 2.82
N PHE A 363 -13.66 1.08 1.52
CA PHE A 363 -12.80 0.61 0.44
C PHE A 363 -11.44 1.31 0.46
N PHE A 364 -11.41 2.59 0.84
CA PHE A 364 -10.22 3.44 0.85
C PHE A 364 -9.38 3.23 2.11
N VAL A 365 -8.93 1.99 2.32
CA VAL A 365 -7.85 1.69 3.27
C VAL A 365 -6.52 2.26 2.77
N ILE A 366 -5.52 2.40 3.65
CA ILE A 366 -4.21 2.96 3.28
C ILE A 366 -3.60 2.28 2.05
N MET A 367 -3.75 0.96 1.90
CA MET A 367 -3.23 0.21 0.76
C MET A 367 -3.83 0.66 -0.59
N VAL A 368 -5.06 1.18 -0.62
CA VAL A 368 -5.68 1.72 -1.85
C VAL A 368 -5.16 3.13 -2.17
N HIS A 369 -4.65 3.84 -1.17
CA HIS A 369 -4.05 5.16 -1.34
C HIS A 369 -2.61 5.09 -1.87
N LEU A 370 -1.79 4.17 -1.37
CA LEU A 370 -0.36 4.04 -1.72
C LEU A 370 -0.03 3.99 -3.24
N PRO A 371 -0.89 3.46 -4.14
CA PRO A 371 -0.67 3.53 -5.58
C PRO A 371 -0.38 4.93 -6.15
N THR A 372 -0.84 6.01 -5.50
CA THR A 372 -0.51 7.39 -5.90
C THR A 372 0.99 7.69 -5.89
N HIS A 373 1.81 6.89 -5.21
CA HIS A 373 3.24 7.11 -5.04
C HIS A 373 4.11 6.12 -5.85
N LEU A 374 3.56 4.98 -6.28
CA LEU A 374 4.36 3.87 -6.80
C LEU A 374 5.02 4.18 -8.15
N ALA A 375 4.36 4.96 -9.02
CA ALA A 375 4.94 5.36 -10.30
C ALA A 375 6.19 6.24 -10.10
N ASN A 376 6.14 7.19 -9.17
CA ASN A 376 7.29 8.01 -8.80
C ASN A 376 8.42 7.17 -8.18
N GLU A 377 8.10 6.21 -7.29
CA GLU A 377 9.12 5.28 -6.76
C GLU A 377 9.78 4.45 -7.87
N ALA A 378 9.02 4.02 -8.88
CA ALA A 378 9.54 3.31 -10.04
C ALA A 378 10.43 4.18 -10.94
N LYS A 379 10.15 5.47 -11.07
CA LYS A 379 11.05 6.41 -11.76
C LYS A 379 12.38 6.59 -11.03
N LEU A 380 12.35 6.61 -9.69
CA LEU A 380 13.54 6.81 -8.87
C LEU A 380 14.42 5.56 -8.78
N ALA A 381 13.81 4.38 -8.62
CA ALA A 381 14.52 3.16 -8.25
C ALA A 381 14.38 2.02 -9.28
N GLY A 382 13.75 2.29 -10.41
CA GLY A 382 13.64 1.34 -11.52
C GLY A 382 12.61 0.22 -11.31
N PRO A 383 12.73 -0.88 -12.07
CA PRO A 383 11.76 -1.98 -12.11
C PRO A 383 11.42 -2.56 -10.73
N VAL A 384 10.13 -2.71 -10.45
CA VAL A 384 9.63 -3.15 -9.15
C VAL A 384 10.03 -4.59 -8.83
N GLN A 385 10.29 -5.42 -9.84
CA GLN A 385 10.75 -6.82 -9.67
C GLN A 385 12.03 -6.98 -8.84
N TYR A 386 12.85 -5.92 -8.70
CA TYR A 386 14.05 -5.91 -7.86
C TYR A 386 13.81 -5.29 -6.47
N ARG A 387 12.59 -4.80 -6.22
CA ARG A 387 12.19 -4.02 -5.05
C ARG A 387 10.92 -4.56 -4.38
N LEU A 388 10.58 -5.81 -4.69
CA LEU A 388 9.52 -6.60 -4.06
C LEU A 388 10.13 -7.92 -3.59
N MET A 389 9.50 -8.56 -2.60
CA MET A 389 9.95 -9.86 -2.11
C MET A 389 8.80 -10.86 -2.10
N TYR A 390 8.75 -11.74 -3.11
CA TYR A 390 8.00 -13.00 -3.00
C TYR A 390 8.84 -13.97 -2.16
N LEU A 391 8.59 -14.00 -0.85
CA LEU A 391 9.16 -14.98 0.06
C LEU A 391 8.47 -16.34 -0.08
#